data_AF-A0A4R8EN32-F1
#
_entry.id   AF-A0A4R8EN32-F1
#
_cell.length_a   1.000
_cell.length_b   1.000
_cell.length_c   1.000
_cell.angle_alpha   90.00
_cell.angle_beta   90.00
_cell.angle_gamma   90.00
#
_symmetry.space_group_name_H-M   'P 1'
#
loop_
_entity.id
_entity.type
_entity.pdbx_description
1 polymer ?
#
loop_
_entity_poly.entity_id
_entity_poly.type
_entity_poly.pdbx_seq_one_letter_code
_entity_poly.pdbx_strand_id
1 'polypeptide(L)'
;MPKKLTMAQIYTLRRIKSGTKYQLDGRKKKGRELRYNVFSRVYEGMNCSSIPVLFRSGLIKFTTDTKVADSLFHSVELTDAGRQTLEESKER
;
A
#
# COMPACT_ATOMS: atom_id res chain seq x y z
N MET A 1 4.98 20.10 9.02
CA MET A 1 5.42 19.92 7.62
C MET A 1 5.03 18.53 7.15
N PRO A 2 4.42 18.35 5.96
CA PRO A 2 4.18 17.01 5.45
C PRO A 2 5.54 16.33 5.27
N LYS A 3 5.72 15.18 5.92
CA LYS A 3 6.99 14.45 5.92
C LYS A 3 7.24 14.00 4.47
N LYS A 4 8.32 14.52 3.86
CA LYS A 4 8.70 14.19 2.48
C LYS A 4 8.79 12.66 2.34
N LEU A 5 8.09 12.10 1.37
CA LEU A 5 8.11 10.65 1.13
C LEU A 5 9.52 10.19 0.75
N THR A 6 9.88 9.00 1.23
CA THR A 6 11.12 8.33 0.80
C THR A 6 10.96 7.72 -0.59
N MET A 7 12.06 7.45 -1.28
CA MET A 7 12.03 6.77 -2.57
C MET A 7 11.35 5.40 -2.50
N ALA A 8 11.53 4.66 -1.39
CA ALA A 8 10.86 3.39 -1.16
C ALA A 8 9.33 3.55 -1.09
N GLN A 9 8.84 4.61 -0.44
CA GLN A 9 7.41 4.90 -0.34
C GLN A 9 6.82 5.31 -1.70
N ILE A 10 7.53 6.15 -2.46
CA ILE A 10 7.13 6.54 -3.82
C ILE A 10 7.10 5.29 -4.72
N TYR A 11 8.11 4.43 -4.63
CA TYR A 11 8.16 3.17 -5.37
C TYR A 11 6.95 2.28 -5.03
N THR A 12 6.62 2.12 -3.74
CA THR A 12 5.42 1.38 -3.31
C THR A 12 4.15 1.99 -3.90
N LEU A 13 3.97 3.31 -3.86
CA LEU A 13 2.80 3.98 -4.45
C LEU A 13 2.70 3.71 -5.96
N ARG A 14 3.83 3.79 -6.70
CA ARG A 14 3.87 3.48 -8.14
C ARG A 14 3.46 2.03 -8.42
N ARG A 15 3.92 1.09 -7.60
CA ARG A 15 3.55 -0.33 -7.71
C ARG A 15 2.07 -0.58 -7.44
N ILE A 16 1.48 0.11 -6.45
CA ILE A 16 0.02 0.07 -6.22
C ILE A 16 -0.72 0.62 -7.44
N LYS A 17 -0.28 1.77 -7.99
CA LYS A 17 -0.87 2.36 -9.20
C LYS A 17 -0.84 1.39 -10.39
N SER A 18 0.23 0.61 -10.53
CA SER A 18 0.39 -0.37 -11.60
C SER A 18 -0.38 -1.69 -11.37
N GLY A 19 -1.18 -1.79 -10.31
CA GLY A 19 -1.98 -2.98 -9.99
C GLY A 19 -1.25 -4.04 -9.15
N THR A 20 -0.07 -3.75 -8.60
CA THR A 20 0.56 -4.65 -7.63
C THR A 20 -0.32 -4.73 -6.38
N LYS A 21 -0.64 -5.94 -5.96
CA LYS A 21 -1.51 -6.18 -4.81
C LYS A 21 -0.74 -5.97 -3.51
N TYR A 22 -1.24 -5.08 -2.66
CA TYR A 22 -0.76 -4.90 -1.30
C TYR A 22 -1.90 -5.08 -0.32
N GLN A 23 -1.54 -5.46 0.91
CA GLN A 23 -2.48 -5.59 2.00
C GLN A 23 -1.95 -4.93 3.27
N LEU A 24 -2.86 -4.49 4.12
CA LEU A 24 -2.62 -3.95 5.44
C LEU A 24 -3.44 -4.75 6.47
N ASP A 25 -2.87 -5.05 7.62
CA ASP A 25 -3.62 -5.68 8.71
C ASP A 25 -4.71 -4.74 9.26
N GLY A 26 -5.79 -5.28 9.82
CA GLY A 26 -6.88 -4.47 10.37
C GLY A 26 -6.43 -3.51 11.48
N ARG A 27 -5.36 -3.88 12.20
CA ARG A 27 -4.70 -3.03 13.20
C ARG A 27 -3.84 -1.90 12.62
N LYS A 28 -3.63 -1.85 11.29
CA LYS A 28 -2.87 -0.81 10.57
C LYS A 28 -1.39 -0.72 10.99
N LYS A 29 -0.81 -1.83 11.46
CA LYS A 29 0.57 -1.95 11.96
C LYS A 29 1.49 -2.70 11.00
N LYS A 30 0.97 -3.64 10.21
CA LYS A 30 1.74 -4.52 9.31
C LYS A 30 1.16 -4.48 7.91
N GLY A 31 2.02 -4.26 6.92
CA GLY A 31 1.64 -4.36 5.51
C GLY A 31 2.47 -5.39 4.77
N ARG A 32 1.91 -5.92 3.68
CA ARG A 32 2.56 -6.91 2.82
C ARG A 32 2.27 -6.68 1.35
N GLU A 33 3.25 -6.97 0.50
CA GLU A 33 3.10 -7.15 -0.94
C GLU A 33 2.66 -8.59 -1.21
N LEU A 34 1.64 -8.79 -2.03
CA LEU A 34 1.28 -10.12 -2.51
C LEU A 34 2.02 -10.40 -3.81
N ARG A 35 2.97 -11.33 -3.76
CA ARG A 35 3.72 -11.79 -4.94
C ARG A 35 3.22 -13.16 -5.34
N TYR A 36 2.91 -13.32 -6.62
CA TYR A 36 2.54 -14.64 -7.14
C TYR A 36 3.80 -15.48 -7.29
N ASN A 37 3.87 -16.60 -6.58
CA ASN A 37 4.94 -17.58 -6.73
C ASN A 37 4.51 -18.60 -7.79
N VAL A 38 5.29 -18.70 -8.87
CA VAL A 38 4.99 -19.58 -10.01
C VAL A 38 5.11 -21.06 -9.65
N PHE A 39 6.05 -21.41 -8.77
CA PHE A 39 6.29 -22.80 -8.36
C PHE A 39 5.17 -23.32 -7.47
N SER A 40 4.77 -22.53 -6.46
CA SER A 40 3.72 -22.91 -5.51
C SER A 40 2.31 -22.55 -6.00
N ARG A 41 2.18 -21.79 -7.10
CA ARG A 41 0.91 -21.30 -7.68
C ARG A 41 0.03 -20.54 -6.68
N VAL A 42 0.64 -19.92 -5.67
CA VAL A 42 -0.05 -19.15 -4.63
C VAL A 42 0.55 -17.76 -4.48
N TYR A 43 -0.23 -16.84 -3.91
CA TYR A 43 0.26 -15.53 -3.51
C TYR A 43 0.96 -15.62 -2.15
N GLU A 44 2.22 -15.23 -2.12
CA GLU A 44 3.02 -15.12 -0.91
C GLU A 44 3.08 -13.66 -0.45
N GLY A 45 2.92 -13.45 0.86
CA GLY A 45 2.98 -12.13 1.47
C GLY A 45 4.40 -11.77 1.87
N MET A 46 4.99 -10.77 1.22
CA MET A 46 6.28 -10.21 1.62
C MET A 46 6.08 -8.94 2.44
N ASN A 47 6.73 -8.83 3.61
CA ASN A 47 6.60 -7.65 4.46
C ASN A 47 6.94 -6.35 3.71
N CYS A 48 6.07 -5.35 3.88
CA CYS A 48 6.25 -4.01 3.31
C CYS A 48 5.97 -2.94 4.37
N SER A 49 7.02 -2.35 4.93
CA SER A 49 6.94 -1.33 5.98
C SER A 49 6.42 0.02 5.48
N SER A 50 6.45 0.27 4.17
CA SER A 50 5.87 1.48 3.57
C SER A 50 4.36 1.56 3.74
N ILE A 51 3.65 0.42 3.67
CA ILE A 51 2.18 0.39 3.64
C ILE A 51 1.53 1.03 4.89
N PRO A 52 1.90 0.65 6.14
CA PRO A 52 1.37 1.33 7.33
C PRO A 52 1.63 2.85 7.34
N VAL A 53 2.79 3.28 6.83
CA VAL A 53 3.13 4.71 6.79
C VAL A 53 2.27 5.44 5.76
N LEU A 54 2.17 4.90 4.54
CA LEU A 54 1.35 5.47 3.47
C LEU A 54 -0.13 5.57 3.86
N PHE A 55 -0.64 4.58 4.59
CA PHE A 55 -2.01 4.59 5.11
C PHE A 55 -2.21 5.71 6.13
N ARG A 56 -1.30 5.86 7.11
CA ARG A 56 -1.38 6.94 8.10
C ARG A 56 -1.26 8.33 7.48
N SER A 57 -0.55 8.43 6.35
CA SER A 57 -0.45 9.67 5.56
C SER A 57 -1.67 9.92 4.68
N GLY A 58 -2.69 9.06 4.66
CA GLY A 58 -3.89 9.23 3.85
C GLY A 58 -3.68 9.06 2.34
N LEU A 59 -2.56 8.46 1.92
CA LEU A 59 -2.22 8.26 0.50
C LEU A 59 -2.77 6.94 -0.06
N ILE A 60 -3.14 6.02 0.84
CA ILE A 60 -3.80 4.76 0.51
C ILE A 60 -4.93 4.52 1.52
N LYS A 61 -5.94 3.77 1.10
CA LYS A 61 -7.06 3.35 1.94
C LYS A 61 -7.35 1.86 1.73
N PHE A 62 -8.18 1.28 2.60
CA PHE A 62 -8.70 -0.06 2.35
C PHE A 62 -9.63 -0.03 1.13
N THR A 63 -9.64 -1.10 0.34
CA THR A 63 -10.53 -1.23 -0.82
C THR A 63 -12.00 -1.46 -0.41
N THR A 64 -12.23 -1.95 0.81
CA THR A 64 -13.59 -2.18 1.33
C THR A 64 -13.94 -1.13 2.38
N ASP A 65 -15.18 -0.65 2.32
CA ASP A 65 -15.77 0.25 3.31
C ASP A 65 -16.43 -0.50 4.48
N THR A 66 -16.41 -1.84 4.46
CA THR A 66 -16.94 -2.66 5.54
C THR A 66 -16.00 -2.69 6.76
N LYS A 67 -16.53 -3.08 7.93
CA LYS A 67 -15.73 -3.21 9.16
C LYS A 67 -14.55 -4.15 8.92
N VAL A 68 -13.37 -3.56 8.87
CA VAL A 68 -12.09 -4.25 8.72
C VAL A 68 -11.81 -5.06 9.98
N ALA A 69 -11.81 -6.39 9.86
CA ALA A 69 -11.49 -7.27 10.98
C ALA A 69 -10.02 -7.11 11.39
N ASP A 70 -9.77 -6.83 12.67
CA ASP A 70 -8.44 -6.52 13.24
C ASP A 70 -7.38 -7.60 13.01
N SER A 71 -7.78 -8.87 12.98
CA SER A 71 -6.87 -10.02 12.85
C SER A 71 -6.52 -10.39 11.40
N LEU A 72 -7.15 -9.74 10.41
CA LEU A 72 -7.00 -10.09 9.00
C LEU A 72 -6.24 -9.02 8.21
N PHE A 73 -5.65 -9.45 7.11
CA PHE A 73 -5.05 -8.57 6.11
C PHE A 73 -6.08 -8.24 5.03
N HIS A 74 -6.16 -6.95 4.68
CA HIS A 74 -7.14 -6.42 3.75
C HIS A 74 -6.45 -5.67 2.63
N SER A 75 -7.00 -5.75 1.41
CA SER A 75 -6.45 -5.05 0.25
C SER A 75 -6.51 -3.54 0.42
N VAL A 76 -5.51 -2.86 -0.14
CA VAL A 76 -5.42 -1.40 -0.14
C VAL A 76 -5.35 -0.86 -1.56
N GLU A 77 -5.81 0.38 -1.73
CA GLU A 77 -5.79 1.12 -2.98
C GLU A 77 -5.34 2.57 -2.76
N LEU A 78 -4.96 3.25 -3.85
CA LEU A 78 -4.59 4.66 -3.81
C LEU A 78 -5.81 5.54 -3.53
N THR A 79 -5.62 6.53 -2.67
CA THR A 79 -6.53 7.68 -2.57
C THR A 79 -6.21 8.70 -3.67
N ASP A 80 -7.06 9.70 -3.83
CA ASP A 80 -6.81 10.79 -4.79
C ASP A 80 -5.59 11.62 -4.38
N ALA A 81 -5.40 11.85 -3.07
CA ALA A 81 -4.18 12.45 -2.54
C ALA A 81 -2.93 11.64 -2.88
N GLY A 82 -3.01 10.30 -2.80
CA GLY A 82 -1.94 9.39 -3.22
C GLY A 82 -1.62 9.48 -4.71
N ARG A 83 -2.66 9.59 -5.55
CA ARG A 83 -2.50 9.80 -7.01
C ARG A 83 -1.86 11.16 -7.31
N GLN A 84 -2.32 12.24 -6.70
CA GLN A 84 -1.77 13.58 -6.88
C GLN A 84 -0.29 13.63 -6.45
N THR A 85 0.03 13.08 -5.27
CA THR A 85 1.40 13.02 -4.77
C THR A 85 2.34 12.29 -5.73
N LEU A 86 1.85 11.25 -6.42
CA LEU A 86 2.63 10.55 -7.44
C LEU A 86 2.92 11.42 -8.66
N GLU A 87 1.96 12.22 -9.13
CA GLU A 87 2.17 13.12 -10.27
C GLU A 87 3.17 14.22 -9.92
N GLU A 88 3.03 14.87 -8.76
CA GLU A 88 3.99 15.87 -8.25
C GLU A 88 5.42 15.30 -8.09
N SER A 89 5.54 13.99 -7.81
CA SER A 89 6.83 13.30 -7.69
C SER A 89 7.51 12.98 -9.03
N LYS A 90 6.82 13.12 -10.16
CA LYS A 90 7.40 12.91 -11.50
C LYS A 90 8.00 14.19 -12.07
N GLU A 91 7.55 15.35 -11.59
CA GLU A 91 7.95 16.68 -12.07
C GLU A 91 9.22 17.21 -11.37
N ARG A 92 9.88 16.38 -10.56
CA ARG A 92 11.12 16.67 -9.83
C ARG A 92 12.24 15.74 -10.24
#